data_AF-A0A968IFZ9-F1
#
_entry.id   AF-A0A968IFZ9-F1
#
_cell.length_a   1.000
_cell.length_b   1.000
_cell.length_c   1.000
_cell.angle_alpha   90.00
_cell.angle_beta   90.00
_cell.angle_gamma   90.00
#
_symmetry.space_group_name_H-M   'P 1'
#
loop_
_entity.id
_entity.type
_entity.pdbx_description
1 polymer ?
#
loop_
_entity_poly.entity_id
_entity_poly.type
_entity_poly.pdbx_seq_one_letter_code
_entity_poly.pdbx_strand_id
1 'polypeptide(L)'
;MQILENTPTKLAIYSRPTEVWFLAASLPILGVCFIVDLVLQSEPLSNKFFSLVLIVVWIGLASWAAVDLVKNIQCTLDKRLGIVAVREQGLLGTKIVLRSLGEVKEVIVDKESSDRVPLQPVSLLFSSGEKLPVYIQLDLKGWYQNAQGTAEIIRDFIASKGHLPTPNQKLTPSSEFFFQSLIHHFALPLLNLNLYSVFPKLEGSRPGIFSIAAKTALEAAKISLSSPPK
;
A
#
# COMPACT_ATOMS: atom_id res chain seq x y z
N MET A 1 18.08 2.51 3.74
CA MET A 1 17.21 1.77 4.67
C MET A 1 17.35 2.45 6.00
N GLN A 2 16.31 2.49 6.85
CA GLN A 2 16.49 2.97 8.22
C GLN A 2 16.40 1.76 9.15
N ILE A 3 17.54 1.41 9.74
CA ILE A 3 17.55 0.51 10.90
C ILE A 3 16.93 1.32 12.03
N LEU A 4 15.68 1.00 12.39
CA LEU A 4 14.96 1.73 13.42
C LEU A 4 15.52 1.42 14.81
N GLU A 5 15.94 0.18 15.00
CA GLU A 5 16.43 -0.32 16.27
C GLU A 5 17.47 -1.41 15.99
N ASN A 6 18.69 -1.21 16.51
CA ASN A 6 19.75 -2.21 16.49
C ASN A 6 20.21 -2.44 17.92
N THR A 7 19.59 -3.40 18.59
CA THR A 7 20.02 -3.85 19.91
C THR A 7 20.47 -5.31 19.81
N PRO A 8 21.26 -5.82 20.77
CA PRO A 8 21.68 -7.23 20.77
C PRO A 8 20.51 -8.22 20.75
N THR A 9 19.33 -7.78 21.22
CA THR A 9 18.13 -8.60 21.38
C THR A 9 17.06 -8.36 20.31
N LYS A 10 17.06 -7.20 19.65
CA LYS A 10 16.01 -6.81 18.71
C LYS A 10 16.60 -6.00 17.56
N LEU A 11 16.29 -6.44 16.34
CA LEU A 11 16.65 -5.78 15.09
C LEU A 11 15.35 -5.43 14.34
N ALA A 12 15.07 -4.13 14.22
CA ALA A 12 13.90 -3.63 13.50
C ALA A 12 14.34 -2.97 12.20
N ILE A 13 13.98 -3.60 11.08
CA ILE A 13 14.26 -3.15 9.73
C ILE A 13 12.99 -2.58 9.14
N TYR A 14 13.06 -1.32 8.71
CA TYR A 14 11.95 -0.65 8.08
C TYR A 14 12.32 -0.21 6.66
N SER A 15 11.44 -0.56 5.73
CA SER A 15 11.51 -0.06 4.37
C SER A 15 10.27 0.74 4.03
N ARG A 16 10.50 1.98 3.59
CA ARG A 16 9.52 2.76 2.83
C ARG A 16 9.92 2.72 1.36
N PRO A 17 9.01 2.35 0.46
CA PRO A 17 9.26 2.44 -0.97
C PRO A 17 9.12 3.90 -1.44
N THR A 18 9.88 4.85 -0.87
CA THR A 18 9.72 6.29 -1.14
C THR A 18 9.82 6.66 -2.61
N GLU A 19 10.70 6.00 -3.36
CA GLU A 19 10.82 6.21 -4.82
C GLU A 19 9.53 5.82 -5.55
N VAL A 20 8.90 4.73 -5.12
CA VAL A 20 7.64 4.27 -5.68
C VAL A 20 6.52 5.25 -5.37
N TRP A 21 6.54 5.90 -4.20
CA TRP A 21 5.60 6.99 -3.90
C TRP A 21 5.79 8.18 -4.83
N PHE A 22 7.03 8.58 -5.13
CA PHE A 22 7.29 9.67 -6.09
C PHE A 22 6.84 9.30 -7.50
N LEU A 23 7.09 8.06 -7.94
CA LEU A 23 6.67 7.59 -9.26
C LEU A 23 5.14 7.46 -9.36
N ALA A 24 4.49 6.96 -8.32
CA ALA A 24 3.04 6.86 -8.24
C ALA A 24 2.38 8.26 -8.18
N ALA A 25 3.02 9.24 -7.53
CA ALA A 25 2.52 10.61 -7.48
C ALA A 25 2.75 11.37 -8.79
N SER A 26 3.81 11.06 -9.55
CA SER A 26 4.12 11.74 -10.81
C SER A 26 3.26 11.28 -11.98
N LEU A 27 2.82 10.00 -12.00
CA LEU A 27 1.97 9.44 -13.06
C LEU A 27 0.63 10.18 -13.26
N PRO A 28 -0.14 10.53 -12.22
CA PRO A 28 -1.33 11.37 -12.34
C PRO A 28 -1.00 12.76 -12.91
N ILE A 29 0.09 13.37 -12.45
CA ILE A 29 0.49 14.72 -12.87
C ILE A 29 0.80 14.72 -14.37
N LEU A 30 1.64 13.78 -14.83
CA LEU A 30 1.98 13.64 -16.25
C LEU A 30 0.76 13.33 -17.11
N GLY A 31 -0.15 12.47 -16.61
CA GLY A 31 -1.41 12.17 -17.30
C GLY A 31 -2.31 13.39 -17.45
N VAL A 32 -2.46 14.20 -16.40
CA VAL A 32 -3.23 15.45 -16.46
C VAL A 32 -2.61 16.42 -17.45
N CYS A 33 -1.28 16.63 -17.40
CA CYS A 33 -0.59 17.50 -18.36
C CYS A 33 -0.82 17.05 -19.81
N PHE A 34 -0.65 15.74 -20.08
CA PHE A 34 -0.84 15.17 -21.41
C PHE A 34 -2.28 15.34 -21.92
N ILE A 35 -3.26 15.13 -21.04
CA ILE A 35 -4.67 15.27 -21.43
C ILE A 35 -5.06 16.74 -21.61
N VAL A 36 -4.54 17.65 -20.79
CA VAL A 36 -4.74 19.10 -20.98
C VAL A 36 -4.18 19.56 -22.32
N ASP A 37 -2.98 19.11 -22.69
CA ASP A 37 -2.38 19.40 -24.00
C ASP A 37 -3.25 18.87 -25.15
N LEU A 38 -3.78 17.64 -25.03
CA LEU A 38 -4.72 17.05 -26.01
C LEU A 38 -6.02 17.85 -26.12
N VAL A 39 -6.55 18.38 -25.01
CA VAL A 39 -7.77 19.20 -25.01
C VAL A 39 -7.52 20.55 -25.63
N LEU A 40 -6.40 21.19 -25.32
CA LEU A 40 -6.04 22.49 -25.88
C LEU A 40 -5.85 22.44 -27.40
N GLN A 41 -5.41 21.29 -27.93
CA GLN A 41 -5.22 21.09 -29.37
C GLN A 41 -6.50 20.64 -30.11
N SER A 42 -7.60 20.29 -29.43
CA SER A 42 -8.78 19.71 -30.05
C SER A 42 -10.02 20.63 -30.01
N GLU A 43 -10.49 21.07 -31.17
CA GLU A 43 -11.91 21.41 -31.40
C GLU A 43 -12.55 20.23 -32.16
N PRO A 44 -13.74 19.68 -31.80
CA PRO A 44 -14.98 20.32 -31.34
C PRO A 44 -15.52 19.78 -29.98
N LEU A 45 -16.71 20.21 -29.55
CA LEU A 45 -17.37 19.87 -28.26
C LEU A 45 -17.39 18.36 -27.91
N SER A 46 -17.48 17.49 -28.92
CA SER A 46 -17.44 16.02 -28.77
C SER A 46 -16.13 15.52 -28.16
N ASN A 47 -15.01 16.18 -28.43
CA ASN A 47 -13.69 15.76 -27.94
C ASN A 47 -13.50 16.08 -26.46
N LYS A 48 -14.24 17.07 -25.92
CA LYS A 48 -14.20 17.43 -24.50
C LYS A 48 -14.77 16.35 -23.60
N PHE A 49 -15.88 15.71 -24.02
CA PHE A 49 -16.47 14.61 -23.25
C PHE A 49 -15.56 13.37 -23.26
N PHE A 50 -15.01 13.02 -24.43
CA PHE A 50 -14.07 11.91 -24.55
C PHE A 50 -12.81 12.13 -23.70
N SER A 51 -12.25 13.34 -23.72
CA SER A 51 -11.12 13.69 -22.86
C SER A 51 -11.45 13.56 -21.38
N LEU A 52 -12.61 14.06 -20.93
CA LEU A 52 -13.02 13.96 -19.52
C LEU A 52 -13.13 12.50 -19.07
N VAL A 53 -13.72 11.63 -19.90
CA VAL A 53 -13.79 10.19 -19.63
C VAL A 53 -12.38 9.60 -19.51
N LEU A 54 -11.46 10.01 -20.39
CA LEU A 54 -10.07 9.54 -20.39
C LEU A 54 -9.31 9.99 -19.14
N ILE A 55 -9.53 11.21 -18.65
CA ILE A 55 -8.96 11.70 -17.37
C ILE A 55 -9.46 10.83 -16.22
N VAL A 56 -10.77 10.58 -16.14
CA VAL A 56 -11.35 9.80 -15.05
C VAL A 56 -10.82 8.36 -15.06
N VAL A 57 -10.73 7.74 -16.24
CA VAL A 57 -10.15 6.40 -16.39
C VAL A 57 -8.67 6.39 -16.00
N TRP A 58 -7.89 7.39 -16.42
CA TRP A 58 -6.47 7.48 -16.08
C TRP A 58 -6.23 7.65 -14.58
N ILE A 59 -6.98 8.55 -13.94
CA ILE A 59 -6.93 8.73 -12.47
C ILE A 59 -7.31 7.43 -11.77
N GLY A 60 -8.35 6.72 -12.24
CA GLY A 60 -8.76 5.44 -11.70
C GLY A 60 -7.65 4.37 -11.78
N LEU A 61 -7.02 4.23 -12.95
CA LEU A 61 -5.91 3.29 -13.16
C LEU A 61 -4.68 3.66 -12.34
N ALA A 62 -4.29 4.94 -12.31
CA ALA A 62 -3.15 5.40 -11.53
C ALA A 62 -3.39 5.21 -10.02
N SER A 63 -4.60 5.50 -9.53
CA SER A 63 -4.97 5.29 -8.13
C SER A 63 -4.95 3.79 -7.78
N TRP A 64 -5.48 2.93 -8.66
CA TRP A 64 -5.46 1.48 -8.45
C TRP A 64 -4.03 0.94 -8.40
N ALA A 65 -3.17 1.33 -9.34
CA ALA A 65 -1.76 0.95 -9.34
C ALA A 65 -1.02 1.45 -8.08
N ALA A 66 -1.34 2.66 -7.60
CA ALA A 66 -0.74 3.22 -6.39
C ALA A 66 -1.08 2.40 -5.14
N VAL A 67 -2.29 1.82 -5.04
CA VAL A 67 -2.71 1.03 -3.87
C VAL A 67 -1.79 -0.17 -3.63
N ASP A 68 -1.39 -0.88 -4.70
CA ASP A 68 -0.51 -2.04 -4.57
C ASP A 68 0.94 -1.70 -4.25
N LEU A 69 1.36 -0.50 -4.66
CA LEU A 69 2.72 0.03 -4.52
C LEU A 69 2.99 0.63 -3.12
N VAL A 70 1.94 0.95 -2.37
CA VAL A 70 1.98 1.65 -1.08
C VAL A 70 2.17 0.70 0.13
N LYS A 71 2.51 -0.57 -0.10
CA LYS A 71 2.72 -1.54 0.99
C LYS A 71 4.00 -1.20 1.76
N ASN A 72 3.85 -0.77 3.02
CA ASN A 72 4.96 -0.60 3.94
C ASN A 72 5.26 -1.93 4.60
N ILE A 73 6.51 -2.36 4.55
CA ILE A 73 6.92 -3.66 5.09
C ILE A 73 7.97 -3.42 6.17
N GLN A 74 7.65 -3.87 7.37
CA GLN A 74 8.51 -3.82 8.53
C GLN A 74 8.87 -5.24 8.93
N CYS A 75 10.16 -5.54 8.98
CA CYS A 75 10.67 -6.80 9.48
C CYS A 75 11.28 -6.57 10.86
N THR A 76 10.83 -7.33 11.85
CA THR A 76 11.34 -7.26 13.22
C THR A 76 11.83 -8.63 13.64
N LEU A 77 13.12 -8.73 13.94
CA LEU A 77 13.74 -9.92 14.48
C LEU A 77 13.92 -9.70 15.98
N ASP A 78 13.24 -10.50 16.79
CA ASP A 78 13.35 -10.47 18.25
C ASP A 78 13.96 -11.78 18.72
N LYS A 79 15.21 -11.73 19.19
CA LYS A 79 15.87 -12.92 19.72
C LYS A 79 15.20 -13.37 21.01
N ARG A 80 14.74 -12.44 21.86
CA ARG A 80 14.19 -12.78 23.18
C ARG A 80 13.02 -13.71 23.05
N LEU A 81 12.14 -13.38 22.11
CA LEU A 81 10.98 -14.18 21.79
C LEU A 81 11.30 -15.30 20.80
N GLY A 82 12.47 -15.27 20.15
CA GLY A 82 12.86 -16.21 19.11
C GLY A 82 11.95 -16.12 17.89
N ILE A 83 11.46 -14.92 17.56
CA ILE A 83 10.50 -14.70 16.47
C ILE A 83 11.04 -13.72 15.41
N VAL A 84 10.60 -13.96 14.18
CA VAL A 84 10.66 -13.02 13.07
C VAL A 84 9.23 -12.59 12.79
N ALA A 85 8.94 -11.32 13.05
CA ALA A 85 7.64 -10.72 12.77
C ALA A 85 7.77 -9.81 11.55
N VAL A 86 7.07 -10.16 10.47
CA VAL A 86 6.92 -9.33 9.28
C VAL A 86 5.54 -8.69 9.30
N ARG A 87 5.54 -7.37 9.39
CA ARG A 87 4.34 -6.55 9.37
C ARG A 87 4.24 -5.89 8.00
N GLU A 88 3.26 -6.32 7.23
CA GLU A 88 2.86 -5.71 5.97
C GLU A 88 1.70 -4.76 6.27
N GLN A 89 1.93 -3.47 6.13
CA GLN A 89 0.92 -2.45 6.29
C GLN A 89 0.52 -1.93 4.90
N GLY A 90 -0.68 -2.30 4.46
CA GLY A 90 -1.30 -1.79 3.24
C GLY A 90 -2.50 -0.88 3.54
N LEU A 91 -3.12 -0.35 2.49
CA LEU A 91 -4.35 0.44 2.59
C LEU A 91 -5.54 -0.36 3.15
N LEU A 92 -5.60 -1.65 2.84
CA LEU A 92 -6.68 -2.55 3.27
C LEU A 92 -6.50 -3.11 4.70
N GLY A 93 -5.40 -2.76 5.36
CA GLY A 93 -5.12 -3.20 6.73
C GLY A 93 -3.69 -3.63 6.95
N THR A 94 -3.44 -4.15 8.15
CA THR A 94 -2.13 -4.68 8.53
C THR A 94 -2.19 -6.20 8.56
N LYS A 95 -1.34 -6.85 7.78
CA LYS A 95 -1.09 -8.28 7.86
C LYS A 95 0.20 -8.51 8.64
N ILE A 96 0.13 -9.31 9.70
CA ILE A 96 1.31 -9.66 10.51
C ILE A 96 1.56 -11.16 10.32
N VAL A 97 2.74 -11.49 9.81
CA VAL A 97 3.22 -12.86 9.67
C VAL A 97 4.29 -13.09 10.73
N LEU A 98 4.03 -14.03 11.63
CA LEU A 98 4.96 -14.45 12.68
C LEU A 98 5.61 -15.77 12.28
N ARG A 99 6.94 -15.83 12.35
CA ARG A 99 7.76 -17.02 12.08
C ARG A 99 8.76 -17.22 13.21
N SER A 100 9.27 -18.44 13.37
CA SER A 100 10.33 -18.71 14.34
C SER A 100 11.68 -18.24 13.79
N LEU A 101 12.49 -17.60 14.63
CA LEU A 101 13.85 -17.21 14.27
C LEU A 101 14.74 -18.44 14.02
N GLY A 102 14.45 -19.56 14.69
CA GLY A 102 15.16 -20.82 14.49
C GLY A 102 14.84 -21.51 13.16
N GLU A 103 13.75 -21.13 12.48
CA GLU A 103 13.43 -21.64 11.16
C GLU A 103 14.25 -20.96 10.06
N VAL A 104 14.88 -19.81 10.33
CA VAL A 104 15.71 -19.10 9.36
C VAL A 104 16.99 -19.88 9.12
N LYS A 105 17.10 -20.47 7.93
CA LYS A 105 18.24 -21.29 7.52
C LYS A 105 19.39 -20.43 7.01
N GLU A 106 19.07 -19.45 6.16
CA GLU A 106 20.07 -18.63 5.49
C GLU A 106 19.49 -17.26 5.11
N VAL A 107 20.37 -16.25 5.04
CA VAL A 107 20.06 -14.94 4.48
C VAL A 107 20.67 -14.85 3.09
N ILE A 108 19.84 -14.82 2.05
CA ILE A 108 20.26 -14.80 0.65
C ILE A 108 20.14 -13.38 0.12
N VAL A 109 21.16 -12.94 -0.62
CA VAL A 109 21.06 -11.72 -1.43
C VAL A 109 20.63 -12.18 -2.82
N ASP A 110 19.38 -11.93 -3.20
CA ASP A 110 18.86 -12.34 -4.50
C ASP A 110 19.54 -11.48 -5.57
N LYS A 111 20.42 -12.11 -6.34
CA LYS A 111 21.05 -11.54 -7.52
C LYS A 111 20.23 -12.00 -8.70
N GLU A 112 19.21 -11.24 -9.08
CA GLU A 112 18.48 -11.53 -10.31
C GLU A 112 19.49 -11.56 -11.47
N SER A 113 19.46 -12.62 -12.28
CA SER A 113 20.34 -12.79 -13.44
C SER A 113 20.01 -11.86 -14.60
N SER A 114 18.95 -11.05 -14.43
CA SER A 114 18.53 -10.02 -15.37
C SER A 114 19.17 -8.70 -14.95
N ASP A 115 19.54 -7.84 -15.91
CA ASP A 115 20.02 -6.46 -15.70
C ASP A 115 19.03 -5.55 -14.92
N ARG A 116 17.93 -6.10 -14.41
CA ARG A 116 16.95 -5.38 -13.61
C ARG A 116 17.37 -5.41 -12.15
N VAL A 117 17.32 -4.24 -11.52
CA VAL A 117 17.54 -4.10 -10.09
C VAL A 117 16.36 -4.77 -9.37
N PRO A 118 16.58 -5.84 -8.59
CA PRO A 118 15.50 -6.48 -7.86
C PRO A 118 14.93 -5.51 -6.82
N LEU A 119 13.60 -5.43 -6.76
CA LEU A 119 12.89 -4.59 -5.79
C LEU A 119 13.14 -5.04 -4.33
N GLN A 120 13.54 -6.30 -4.15
CA GLN A 120 13.74 -6.96 -2.87
C GLN A 120 15.06 -7.75 -2.92
N PRO A 121 16.21 -7.10 -2.69
CA PRO A 121 17.50 -7.73 -2.92
C PRO A 121 17.94 -8.70 -1.82
N VAL A 122 17.23 -8.77 -0.68
CA VAL A 122 17.57 -9.67 0.44
C VAL A 122 16.35 -10.47 0.83
N SER A 123 16.52 -11.78 0.96
CA SER A 123 15.47 -12.72 1.36
C SER A 123 15.95 -13.61 2.49
N LEU A 124 15.08 -13.84 3.47
CA LEU A 124 15.28 -14.86 4.50
C LEU A 124 14.77 -16.19 3.96
N LEU A 125 15.66 -17.19 3.85
CA LEU A 125 15.29 -18.55 3.48
C LEU A 125 14.94 -19.32 4.76
N PHE A 126 13.70 -19.79 4.83
CA PHE A 126 13.25 -20.63 5.93
C PHE A 126 13.53 -22.10 5.66
N SER A 127 13.54 -22.90 6.72
CA SER A 127 13.67 -24.37 6.66
C SER A 127 12.53 -25.02 5.87
N SER A 128 11.39 -24.35 5.74
CA SER A 128 10.27 -24.75 4.87
C SER A 128 10.58 -24.62 3.37
N GLY A 129 11.67 -23.94 3.00
CA GLY A 129 11.96 -23.53 1.62
C GLY A 129 11.26 -22.23 1.20
N GLU A 130 10.39 -21.66 2.06
CA GLU A 130 9.78 -20.36 1.82
C GLU A 130 10.85 -19.26 1.85
N LYS A 131 10.79 -18.33 0.89
CA LYS A 131 11.60 -17.13 0.87
C LYS A 131 10.76 -15.95 1.33
N LEU A 132 11.22 -15.25 2.37
CA LEU A 132 10.57 -14.03 2.82
C LEU A 132 11.43 -12.83 2.44
N PRO A 133 10.94 -11.97 1.52
CA PRO A 133 11.70 -10.82 1.10
C PRO A 133 11.79 -9.78 2.23
N VAL A 134 13.00 -9.31 2.48
CA VAL A 134 13.30 -8.20 3.36
C VAL A 134 13.58 -6.99 2.46
N TYR A 135 12.68 -6.03 2.51
CA TYR A 135 12.83 -4.83 1.72
C TYR A 135 13.99 -3.99 2.27
N ILE A 136 14.85 -3.58 1.35
CA ILE A 136 15.91 -2.61 1.59
C ILE A 136 15.53 -1.37 0.79
N GLN A 137 15.83 -0.19 1.32
CA GLN A 137 15.65 1.03 0.56
C GLN A 137 16.52 0.92 -0.69
N LEU A 138 15.90 1.02 -1.86
CA LEU A 138 16.64 1.10 -3.10
C LEU A 138 17.50 2.35 -3.06
N ASP A 139 18.80 2.14 -3.25
CA ASP A 139 19.73 3.19 -3.64
C ASP A 139 20.21 2.82 -5.03
N LEU A 140 19.75 3.55 -6.04
CA LEU A 140 20.11 3.29 -7.44
C LEU A 140 21.64 3.21 -7.64
N LYS A 141 22.42 3.90 -6.80
CA LYS A 141 23.88 3.84 -6.79
C LYS A 141 24.36 3.01 -5.60
N GLY A 142 24.59 1.71 -5.83
CA GLY A 142 25.17 0.83 -4.80
C GLY A 142 24.17 -0.01 -4.03
N TRP A 143 22.94 -0.19 -4.54
CA TRP A 143 21.92 -1.08 -3.95
C TRP A 143 22.48 -2.43 -3.53
N TYR A 144 23.36 -3.03 -4.34
CA TYR A 144 23.92 -4.35 -4.09
C TYR A 144 24.86 -4.35 -2.87
N GLN A 145 25.70 -3.33 -2.70
CA GLN A 145 26.57 -3.20 -1.53
C GLN A 145 25.73 -2.97 -0.26
N ASN A 146 24.69 -2.14 -0.34
CA ASN A 146 23.75 -1.94 0.77
C ASN A 146 23.00 -3.24 1.12
N ALA A 147 22.62 -4.03 0.11
CA ALA A 147 21.99 -5.32 0.29
C ALA A 147 22.91 -6.33 0.97
N GLN A 148 24.16 -6.41 0.53
CA GLN A 148 25.18 -7.25 1.16
C GLN A 148 25.43 -6.85 2.61
N GLY A 149 25.66 -5.56 2.90
CA GLY A 149 25.88 -5.08 4.26
C GLY A 149 24.67 -5.33 5.17
N THR A 150 23.45 -5.20 4.66
CA THR A 150 22.24 -5.53 5.42
C THR A 150 22.15 -7.04 5.69
N ALA A 151 22.44 -7.87 4.69
CA ALA A 151 22.45 -9.32 4.86
C ALA A 151 23.51 -9.75 5.89
N GLU A 152 24.69 -9.13 5.88
CA GLU A 152 25.74 -9.35 6.89
C GLU A 152 25.27 -8.97 8.30
N ILE A 153 24.66 -7.79 8.48
CA ILE A 153 24.10 -7.39 9.79
C ILE A 153 23.05 -8.40 10.29
N ILE A 154 22.18 -8.89 9.41
CA ILE A 154 21.17 -9.90 9.78
C ILE A 154 21.85 -11.23 10.12
N ARG A 155 22.84 -11.67 9.33
CA ARG A 155 23.60 -12.91 9.61
C ARG A 155 24.33 -12.81 10.93
N ASP A 156 25.01 -11.71 11.21
CA ASP A 156 25.71 -11.46 12.47
C ASP A 156 24.72 -11.40 13.64
N PHE A 157 23.56 -10.80 13.43
CA PHE A 157 22.47 -10.83 14.41
C PHE A 157 22.02 -12.26 14.68
N ILE A 158 21.74 -13.08 13.66
CA ILE A 158 21.31 -14.48 13.86
C ILE A 158 22.42 -15.33 14.50
N ALA A 159 23.67 -15.16 14.07
CA ALA A 159 24.83 -15.94 14.51
C ALA A 159 25.30 -15.58 15.92
N SER A 160 25.17 -14.30 16.31
CA SER A 160 25.50 -13.87 17.67
C SER A 160 24.53 -14.53 18.64
N LYS A 161 25.03 -15.59 19.29
CA LYS A 161 24.36 -16.32 20.38
C LYS A 161 24.05 -15.35 21.52
N GLY A 162 22.93 -14.65 21.39
CA GLY A 162 22.26 -14.04 22.53
C GLY A 162 21.75 -15.19 23.36
N HIS A 163 22.47 -15.53 24.43
CA HIS A 163 22.00 -16.47 25.42
C HIS A 163 20.66 -15.94 25.94
N LEU A 164 19.57 -16.65 25.65
CA LEU A 164 18.22 -16.19 25.93
C LEU A 164 17.43 -17.25 26.68
N PRO A 165 16.81 -16.85 27.82
CA PRO A 165 15.92 -17.72 28.57
C PRO A 165 14.65 -17.97 27.76
N THR A 166 14.20 -19.22 27.82
CA THR A 166 13.04 -19.76 27.11
C THR A 166 11.75 -19.04 27.52
N PRO A 167 11.02 -18.36 26.63
CA PRO A 167 9.74 -17.78 26.96
C PRO A 167 8.62 -18.78 26.65
N ASN A 168 8.06 -19.38 27.70
CA ASN A 168 6.73 -19.96 27.65
C ASN A 168 5.72 -18.80 27.67
N GLN A 169 5.34 -18.27 26.50
CA GLN A 169 4.18 -17.39 26.40
C GLN A 169 3.41 -17.62 25.10
N LYS A 170 2.17 -18.08 25.27
CA LYS A 170 1.16 -18.27 24.24
C LYS A 170 0.68 -16.89 23.78
N LEU A 171 1.13 -16.44 22.60
CA LEU A 171 0.63 -15.23 21.97
C LEU A 171 -0.77 -15.48 21.37
N THR A 172 -1.77 -14.78 21.89
CA THR A 172 -3.06 -14.56 21.23
C THR A 172 -2.98 -13.32 20.33
N PRO A 173 -3.45 -13.37 19.08
CA PRO A 173 -3.52 -12.19 18.22
C PRO A 173 -4.68 -11.29 18.65
N SER A 174 -4.41 -10.06 19.09
CA SER A 174 -5.43 -9.02 19.22
C SER A 174 -5.58 -8.29 17.89
N SER A 175 -6.54 -8.72 17.08
CA SER A 175 -7.03 -7.98 15.93
C SER A 175 -8.33 -7.30 16.32
N GLU A 176 -8.28 -6.06 16.81
CA GLU A 176 -9.42 -5.16 16.81
C GLU A 176 -8.93 -3.73 17.08
N PHE A 177 -9.67 -2.75 16.57
CA PHE A 177 -9.37 -1.31 16.47
C PHE A 177 -8.48 -0.89 15.30
N PHE A 178 -9.10 -0.58 14.16
CA PHE A 178 -8.76 0.62 13.35
C PHE A 178 -9.75 0.95 12.20
N PHE A 179 -10.89 0.25 12.08
CA PHE A 179 -11.84 0.49 10.98
C PHE A 179 -12.76 1.73 11.10
N GLN A 180 -12.84 2.38 12.28
CA GLN A 180 -13.76 3.52 12.45
C GLN A 180 -13.21 4.89 12.00
N SER A 181 -11.88 5.04 11.86
CA SER A 181 -11.29 6.35 11.53
C SER A 181 -11.25 6.64 10.02
N LEU A 182 -11.08 5.61 9.18
CA LEU A 182 -10.90 5.79 7.74
C LEU A 182 -12.20 6.14 6.98
N ILE A 183 -13.36 5.71 7.46
CA ILE A 183 -14.66 6.05 6.85
C ILE A 183 -15.00 7.53 7.05
N HIS A 184 -14.60 8.14 8.17
CA HIS A 184 -14.97 9.52 8.49
C HIS A 184 -14.13 10.60 7.79
N HIS A 185 -12.90 10.30 7.35
CA HIS A 185 -12.03 11.31 6.72
C HIS A 185 -12.00 11.27 5.19
N PHE A 186 -12.26 10.13 4.56
CA PHE A 186 -12.13 10.00 3.10
C PHE A 186 -13.46 9.85 2.34
N ALA A 187 -14.52 9.33 2.97
CA ALA A 187 -15.81 9.14 2.27
C ALA A 187 -16.70 10.40 2.26
N LEU A 188 -16.60 11.26 3.27
CA LEU A 188 -17.44 12.46 3.42
C LEU A 188 -17.10 13.61 2.43
N PRO A 189 -15.85 13.87 2.04
CA PRO A 189 -15.56 14.93 1.07
C PRO A 189 -16.01 14.60 -0.37
N LEU A 190 -16.07 13.32 -0.74
CA LEU A 190 -16.49 12.89 -2.08
C LEU A 190 -18.02 12.90 -2.25
N LEU A 191 -18.79 12.71 -1.17
CA LEU A 191 -20.25 12.87 -1.18
C LEU A 191 -20.69 14.34 -1.07
N ASN A 192 -19.80 15.25 -0.67
CA ASN A 192 -20.09 16.68 -0.57
C ASN A 192 -19.62 17.49 -1.80
N LEU A 193 -19.10 16.81 -2.83
CA LEU A 193 -18.96 17.38 -4.17
C LEU A 193 -20.37 17.59 -4.74
N ASN A 194 -20.83 18.81 -4.55
CA ASN A 194 -22.11 19.34 -4.98
C ASN A 194 -22.28 19.17 -6.51
N LEU A 195 -22.80 18.02 -6.93
CA LEU A 195 -23.18 17.69 -8.32
C LEU A 195 -24.21 18.68 -8.92
N TYR A 196 -24.73 19.60 -8.12
CA TYR A 196 -25.65 20.66 -8.56
C TYR A 196 -24.96 21.86 -9.26
N SER A 197 -23.63 22.03 -9.16
CA SER A 197 -22.98 23.19 -9.82
C SER A 197 -22.46 22.93 -11.24
N VAL A 198 -22.49 21.68 -11.72
CA VAL A 198 -21.92 21.31 -13.03
C VAL A 198 -22.98 21.17 -14.14
N PHE A 199 -24.28 21.25 -13.81
CA PHE A 199 -25.35 21.28 -14.82
C PHE A 199 -26.02 22.65 -14.87
N PRO A 200 -25.59 23.56 -15.77
CA PRO A 200 -26.38 24.74 -16.05
C PRO A 200 -27.70 24.31 -16.71
N LYS A 201 -28.79 24.49 -15.97
CA LYS A 201 -30.15 24.78 -16.46
C LYS A 201 -30.46 24.28 -17.89
N LEU A 202 -30.68 22.98 -18.05
CA LEU A 202 -31.42 22.43 -19.20
C LEU A 202 -32.92 22.59 -18.93
N GLU A 203 -33.38 23.83 -19.04
CA GLU A 203 -34.78 24.21 -18.93
C GLU A 203 -35.45 23.92 -20.29
N GLY A 204 -35.92 22.68 -20.46
CA GLY A 204 -36.79 22.33 -21.60
C GLY A 204 -36.41 21.09 -22.38
N SER A 205 -36.31 19.92 -21.76
CA SER A 205 -36.70 18.67 -22.45
C SER A 205 -36.93 17.55 -21.44
N ARG A 206 -38.11 16.92 -21.57
CA ARG A 206 -38.67 15.70 -20.95
C ARG A 206 -37.97 15.09 -19.71
N PRO A 207 -38.73 14.70 -18.66
CA PRO A 207 -38.15 14.05 -17.48
C PRO A 207 -37.50 12.72 -17.86
N GLY A 208 -36.17 12.74 -17.97
CA GLY A 208 -35.34 11.59 -18.27
C GLY A 208 -35.23 10.65 -17.06
N ILE A 209 -35.10 9.37 -17.37
CA ILE A 209 -35.01 8.18 -16.50
C ILE A 209 -34.10 8.36 -15.26
N PHE A 210 -33.13 9.27 -15.31
CA PHE A 210 -32.24 9.61 -14.19
C PHE A 210 -32.94 10.24 -12.98
N SER A 211 -34.03 11.01 -13.18
CA SER A 211 -34.80 11.58 -12.06
C SER A 211 -35.49 10.50 -11.23
N ILE A 212 -35.95 9.43 -11.90
CA ILE A 212 -36.61 8.30 -11.25
C ILE A 212 -35.60 7.49 -10.45
N ALA A 213 -34.43 7.16 -11.04
CA ALA A 213 -33.39 6.40 -10.37
C ALA A 213 -32.85 7.11 -9.11
N ALA A 214 -32.64 8.43 -9.17
CA ALA A 214 -32.19 9.21 -8.02
C ALA A 214 -33.24 9.27 -6.90
N LYS A 215 -34.53 9.37 -7.26
CA LYS A 215 -35.64 9.37 -6.30
C LYS A 215 -35.80 8.00 -5.63
N THR A 216 -35.65 6.91 -6.39
CA THR A 216 -35.72 5.54 -5.87
C THR A 216 -34.55 5.23 -4.93
N ALA A 217 -33.32 5.67 -5.26
CA ALA A 217 -32.16 5.49 -4.40
C ALA A 217 -32.29 6.25 -3.06
N LEU A 218 -32.87 7.45 -3.09
CA LEU A 218 -33.10 8.26 -1.89
C LEU A 218 -34.18 7.66 -0.97
N GLU A 219 -35.25 7.09 -1.53
CA GLU A 219 -36.27 6.38 -0.76
C GLU A 219 -35.72 5.09 -0.12
N ALA A 220 -34.92 4.31 -0.85
CA ALA A 220 -34.28 3.12 -0.32
C ALA A 220 -33.33 3.42 0.87
N ALA A 221 -32.59 4.54 0.79
CA ALA A 221 -31.71 4.98 1.88
C ALA A 221 -32.47 5.39 3.14
N LYS A 222 -33.64 6.04 3.00
CA LYS A 222 -34.49 6.40 4.15
C LYS A 222 -35.04 5.18 4.89
N ILE A 223 -35.43 4.14 4.15
CA ILE A 223 -35.94 2.89 4.74
C ILE A 223 -34.83 2.22 5.57
N SER A 224 -33.60 2.17 5.06
CA SER A 224 -32.46 1.55 5.75
C SER A 224 -32.01 2.29 7.03
N LEU A 225 -32.35 3.57 7.17
CA LEU A 225 -32.03 4.40 8.35
C LEU A 225 -33.13 4.39 9.42
N SER A 226 -34.31 3.84 9.11
CA SER A 226 -35.47 3.84 10.03
C SER A 226 -35.62 2.55 10.84
N SER A 227 -34.84 1.50 10.55
CA SER A 227 -34.87 0.25 11.32
C SER A 227 -33.98 0.37 12.56
N PRO A 228 -34.51 0.22 13.78
CA PRO A 228 -33.70 0.20 14.99
C PRO A 228 -32.78 -1.04 14.99
N PRO A 229 -31.55 -0.92 15.51
CA PRO A 229 -30.62 -2.04 15.59
C PRO A 229 -31.19 -3.15 16.48
N LYS A 230 -31.11 -4.39 16.00
CA LYS A 230 -31.35 -5.61 16.78
C LYS A 230 -30.10 -5.99 17.56
#